data_AF-B6TQX6-F1
#
_entry.id   AF-B6TQX6-F1
#
_cell.length_a   1.000
_cell.length_b   1.000
_cell.length_c   1.000
_cell.angle_alpha   90.00
_cell.angle_beta   90.00
_cell.angle_gamma   90.00
#
_symmetry.space_group_name_H-M   'P 1'
#
loop_
_entity.id
_entity.type
_entity.pdbx_description
1 polymer ?
#
loop_
_entity_poly.entity_id
_entity_poly.type
_entity_poly.pdbx_seq_one_letter_code
_entity_poly.pdbx_strand_id
1 'polypeptide(L)'
;MAAKSHTRKAFLLCNYVLLGASSSCIFLTLSLRLLPSPCGLLLLFLHALTAVFSAAGCSGSFTAPATPAQWHNAHTAGAALTAIFQGAIALLAFTRTSDFLAELQSYVRDEDGAVILKMVGGLGTAIFVLEWAALALAFSLRLDEDDDDDDLQAKNWQSYHV
;
A
#
# COMPACT_ATOMS: atom_id res chain seq x y z
N MET A 1 3.06 -20.70 17.25
CA MET A 1 4.26 -20.52 16.38
C MET A 1 3.98 -20.66 14.88
N ALA A 2 3.35 -21.74 14.38
CA ALA A 2 3.11 -21.90 12.94
C ALA A 2 2.24 -20.78 12.34
N ALA A 3 1.11 -20.43 12.98
CA ALA A 3 0.20 -19.39 12.50
C ALA A 3 0.89 -18.01 12.32
N LYS A 4 1.62 -17.54 13.35
CA LYS A 4 2.42 -16.29 13.29
C LYS A 4 3.42 -16.26 12.13
N SER A 5 4.07 -17.40 11.85
CA SER A 5 4.94 -17.55 10.68
C SER A 5 4.19 -17.39 9.36
N HIS A 6 2.98 -17.97 9.26
CA HIS A 6 2.13 -17.84 8.06
C HIS A 6 1.62 -16.41 7.89
N THR A 7 1.14 -15.76 8.94
CA THR A 7 0.68 -14.35 8.90
C THR A 7 1.82 -13.42 8.50
N ARG A 8 3.02 -13.62 9.05
CA ARG A 8 4.20 -12.80 8.70
C ARG A 8 4.61 -12.99 7.25
N LYS A 9 4.60 -14.23 6.75
CA LYS A 9 4.88 -14.54 5.33
C LYS A 9 3.83 -13.91 4.40
N ALA A 10 2.55 -14.00 4.77
CA ALA A 10 1.47 -13.37 4.01
C ALA A 10 1.60 -11.84 3.97
N PHE A 11 1.93 -11.21 5.11
CA PHE A 11 2.19 -9.77 5.20
C PHE A 11 3.35 -9.35 4.28
N LEU A 12 4.48 -10.07 4.32
CA LEU A 12 5.62 -9.78 3.46
C LEU A 12 5.28 -9.97 1.98
N LEU A 13 4.61 -11.06 1.62
CA LEU A 13 4.16 -11.31 0.25
C LEU A 13 3.25 -10.17 -0.25
N CYS A 14 2.28 -9.75 0.58
CA CYS A 14 1.37 -8.66 0.25
C CYS A 14 2.14 -7.36 -0.04
N ASN A 15 3.10 -7.01 0.82
CA ASN A 15 3.93 -5.83 0.61
C ASN A 15 4.81 -5.95 -0.64
N TYR A 16 5.42 -7.10 -0.94
CA TYR A 16 6.18 -7.27 -2.18
C TYR A 16 5.32 -7.14 -3.44
N VAL A 17 4.10 -7.69 -3.43
CA VAL A 17 3.17 -7.54 -4.55
C VAL A 17 2.74 -6.08 -4.70
N LEU A 18 2.47 -5.37 -3.59
CA LEU A 18 2.20 -3.92 -3.62
C LEU A 18 3.36 -3.12 -4.22
N LEU A 19 4.61 -3.46 -3.88
CA LEU A 19 5.79 -2.78 -4.40
C LEU A 19 5.87 -2.94 -5.92
N GLY A 20 5.69 -4.16 -6.41
CA GLY A 20 5.71 -4.49 -7.83
C GLY A 20 4.53 -3.85 -8.60
N ALA A 21 3.33 -3.93 -8.05
CA ALA A 21 2.13 -3.34 -8.64
C ALA A 21 2.25 -1.82 -8.73
N SER A 22 2.66 -1.15 -7.66
CA SER A 22 2.85 0.30 -7.65
C SER A 22 3.96 0.74 -8.61
N SER A 23 5.09 0.05 -8.62
CA SER A 23 6.17 0.32 -9.58
C SER A 23 5.68 0.18 -11.03
N SER A 24 4.85 -0.83 -11.31
CA SER A 24 4.24 -1.03 -12.63
C SER A 24 3.26 0.11 -12.97
N CYS A 25 2.47 0.58 -12.01
CA CYS A 25 1.62 1.77 -12.21
C CYS A 25 2.45 3.02 -12.54
N ILE A 26 3.58 3.23 -11.87
CA ILE A 26 4.50 4.34 -12.19
C ILE A 26 4.96 4.23 -13.65
N PHE A 27 5.44 3.06 -14.08
CA PHE A 27 5.87 2.86 -15.47
C PHE A 27 4.76 3.07 -16.50
N LEU A 28 3.56 2.55 -16.24
CA LEU A 28 2.42 2.74 -17.14
C LEU A 28 1.98 4.21 -17.19
N THR A 29 1.96 4.89 -16.04
CA THR A 29 1.63 6.32 -15.96
C THR A 29 2.65 7.16 -16.72
N LEU A 30 3.94 6.86 -16.59
CA LEU A 30 5.00 7.49 -17.39
C LEU A 30 4.89 7.16 -18.89
N SER A 31 4.38 5.98 -19.24
CA SER A 31 4.16 5.58 -20.63
C SER A 31 3.07 6.40 -21.33
N LEU A 32 2.19 7.08 -20.58
CA LEU A 32 1.25 8.07 -21.12
C LEU A 32 1.93 9.35 -21.63
N ARG A 33 3.25 9.50 -21.43
CA ARG A 33 4.02 10.69 -21.84
C ARG A 33 3.31 11.98 -21.46
N LEU A 34 2.98 12.07 -20.17
CA LEU A 34 2.23 13.17 -19.61
C LEU A 34 2.98 14.48 -19.88
N LEU A 35 2.29 15.48 -20.42
CA LEU A 35 2.74 16.86 -20.25
C LEU A 35 2.76 17.18 -18.75
N PRO A 36 3.53 18.20 -18.29
CA PRO A 36 3.50 18.63 -16.90
C PRO A 36 2.09 19.07 -16.47
N SER A 37 1.28 18.13 -15.99
CA SER A 37 -0.07 18.35 -15.50
C SER A 37 -0.10 18.11 -13.98
N PRO A 38 -0.80 18.95 -13.19
CA PRO A 38 -0.94 18.72 -11.74
C PRO A 38 -1.56 17.36 -11.44
N CYS A 39 -2.55 16.93 -12.23
CA CYS A 39 -3.20 15.64 -12.09
C CYS A 39 -2.23 14.48 -12.30
N GLY A 40 -1.41 14.53 -13.36
CA GLY A 40 -0.38 13.51 -13.64
C GLY A 40 0.68 13.42 -12.54
N LEU A 41 1.12 14.56 -12.00
CA LEU A 41 2.06 14.60 -10.89
C LEU A 41 1.47 14.02 -9.60
N LEU A 42 0.20 14.33 -9.28
CA LEU A 42 -0.49 13.77 -8.12
C LEU A 42 -0.67 12.25 -8.25
N LEU A 43 -0.97 11.76 -9.46
CA LEU A 43 -1.10 10.33 -9.72
C LEU A 43 0.24 9.59 -9.53
N LEU A 44 1.32 10.12 -10.11
CA LEU A 44 2.67 9.58 -9.90
C LEU A 44 3.08 9.61 -8.43
N PHE A 45 2.78 10.72 -7.73
CA PHE A 45 3.05 10.86 -6.31
C PHE A 45 2.28 9.82 -5.48
N LEU A 46 1.02 9.57 -5.80
CA LEU A 46 0.20 8.56 -5.12
C LEU A 46 0.80 7.15 -5.27
N HIS A 47 1.20 6.76 -6.49
CA HIS A 47 1.89 5.48 -6.69
C HIS A 47 3.22 5.44 -5.93
N ALA A 48 4.02 6.52 -5.98
CA ALA A 48 5.27 6.60 -5.22
C ALA A 48 5.04 6.42 -3.71
N LEU A 49 3.99 7.01 -3.13
CA LEU A 49 3.62 6.80 -1.72
C LEU A 49 3.29 5.33 -1.43
N THR A 50 2.46 4.68 -2.25
CA THR A 50 2.18 3.23 -2.10
C THR A 50 3.48 2.42 -2.15
N ALA A 51 4.41 2.75 -3.05
CA ALA A 51 5.69 2.05 -3.15
C ALA A 51 6.56 2.25 -1.89
N VAL A 52 6.61 3.47 -1.34
CA VAL A 52 7.34 3.78 -0.10
C VAL A 52 6.75 3.03 1.10
N PHE A 53 5.42 3.05 1.25
CA PHE A 53 4.76 2.35 2.37
C PHE A 53 4.92 0.84 2.29
N SER A 54 4.84 0.28 1.09
CA SER A 54 5.11 -1.13 0.83
C SER A 54 6.56 -1.50 1.13
N ALA A 55 7.54 -0.71 0.65
CA ALA A 55 8.95 -0.95 0.94
C ALA A 55 9.23 -0.92 2.44
N ALA A 56 8.58 0.00 3.16
CA ALA A 56 8.71 0.09 4.62
C ALA A 56 8.01 -1.07 5.36
N GLY A 57 6.93 -1.62 4.81
CA GLY A 57 6.32 -2.86 5.29
C GLY A 57 7.25 -4.07 5.07
N CYS A 58 7.94 -4.16 3.94
CA CYS A 58 8.94 -5.19 3.67
C CYS A 58 10.16 -5.10 4.60
N SER A 59 10.62 -3.89 4.94
CA SER A 59 11.78 -3.70 5.83
C SER A 59 11.43 -3.77 7.32
N GLY A 60 10.14 -3.70 7.67
CA GLY A 60 9.67 -3.60 9.05
C GLY A 60 9.92 -2.23 9.70
N SER A 61 10.25 -1.20 8.92
CA SER A 61 10.69 0.11 9.43
C SER A 61 9.64 0.84 10.27
N PHE A 62 8.35 0.55 10.08
CA PHE A 62 7.26 1.15 10.87
C PHE A 62 6.59 0.17 11.83
N THR A 63 7.03 -1.09 11.85
CA THR A 63 6.46 -2.16 12.71
C THR A 63 7.46 -2.68 13.72
N ALA A 64 8.71 -2.21 13.73
CA ALA A 64 9.68 -2.63 14.73
C ALA A 64 9.28 -2.11 16.12
N PRO A 65 9.50 -2.88 17.21
CA PRO A 65 9.16 -2.45 18.58
C PRO A 65 9.80 -1.12 19.00
N ALA A 66 10.98 -0.80 18.44
CA ALA A 66 11.68 0.46 18.69
C ALA A 66 11.09 1.68 17.95
N THR A 67 10.12 1.47 17.05
CA THR A 67 9.49 2.55 16.29
C THR A 67 8.56 3.35 17.21
N PRO A 68 8.73 4.67 17.36
CA PRO A 68 7.83 5.45 18.19
C PRO A 68 6.39 5.34 17.67
N ALA A 69 5.42 5.14 18.57
CA ALA A 69 4.02 4.85 18.22
C ALA A 69 3.41 5.88 17.24
N GLN A 70 3.82 7.15 17.32
CA GLN A 70 3.40 8.18 16.38
C GLN A 70 3.76 7.86 14.91
N TRP A 71 4.92 7.27 14.65
CA TRP A 71 5.38 6.93 13.30
C TRP A 71 4.63 5.72 12.76
N HIS A 72 4.36 4.74 13.62
CA HIS A 72 3.50 3.62 13.27
C HIS A 72 2.11 4.12 12.90
N ASN A 73 1.49 4.94 13.75
CA ASN A 73 0.16 5.50 13.51
C ASN A 73 0.11 6.35 12.24
N ALA A 74 1.14 7.16 11.99
CA ALA A 74 1.25 7.95 10.76
C ALA A 74 1.39 7.07 9.51
N HIS A 75 2.17 5.99 9.57
CA HIS A 75 2.27 5.01 8.47
C HIS A 75 0.93 4.31 8.23
N THR A 76 0.25 3.84 9.28
CA THR A 76 -1.07 3.20 9.18
C THR A 76 -2.11 4.16 8.57
N ALA A 77 -2.19 5.39 9.07
CA ALA A 77 -3.09 6.40 8.53
C ALA A 77 -2.76 6.76 7.08
N GLY A 78 -1.47 6.93 6.77
CA GLY A 78 -0.97 7.19 5.42
C GLY A 78 -1.35 6.07 4.44
N ALA A 79 -1.12 4.81 4.83
CA ALA A 79 -1.46 3.63 4.03
C ALA A 79 -2.97 3.47 3.81
N ALA A 80 -3.79 3.81 4.82
CA ALA A 80 -5.25 3.80 4.65
C ALA A 80 -5.72 4.90 3.67
N LEU A 81 -5.13 6.10 3.75
CA LEU A 81 -5.42 7.18 2.81
C LEU A 81 -4.97 6.84 1.39
N THR A 82 -3.77 6.26 1.21
CA THR A 82 -3.33 5.82 -0.13
C THR A 82 -4.26 4.78 -0.71
N ALA A 83 -4.71 3.80 0.09
CA ALA A 83 -5.69 2.81 -0.35
C ALA A 83 -6.95 3.49 -0.89
N ILE A 84 -7.56 4.39 -0.11
CA ILE A 84 -8.78 5.11 -0.53
C ILE A 84 -8.56 5.85 -1.86
N PHE A 85 -7.45 6.57 -2.00
CA PHE A 85 -7.14 7.29 -3.23
C PHE A 85 -6.87 6.34 -4.41
N GLN A 86 -6.17 5.23 -4.21
CA GLN A 86 -5.93 4.22 -5.27
C GLN A 86 -7.26 3.64 -5.77
N GLY A 87 -8.19 3.34 -4.86
CA GLY A 87 -9.54 2.89 -5.21
C GLY A 87 -10.32 3.95 -5.99
N ALA A 88 -10.27 5.22 -5.57
CA ALA A 88 -10.94 6.33 -6.27
C ALA A 88 -10.37 6.55 -7.68
N ILE A 89 -9.05 6.52 -7.84
CA ILE A 89 -8.37 6.64 -9.14
C ILE A 89 -8.72 5.45 -10.03
N ALA A 90 -8.76 4.23 -9.51
CA ALA A 90 -9.15 3.05 -10.27
C ALA A 90 -10.59 3.19 -10.81
N LEU A 91 -11.52 3.67 -9.98
CA LEU A 91 -12.88 3.97 -10.42
C LEU A 91 -12.91 5.04 -11.52
N LEU A 92 -12.15 6.13 -11.38
CA LEU A 92 -12.06 7.17 -12.44
C LEU A 92 -11.50 6.60 -13.75
N ALA A 93 -10.44 5.79 -13.69
CA ALA A 93 -9.84 5.16 -14.85
C ALA A 93 -10.81 4.26 -15.63
N PHE A 94 -11.73 3.57 -14.94
CA PHE A 94 -12.75 2.71 -15.58
C PHE A 94 -14.03 3.45 -15.98
N THR A 95 -14.50 4.39 -15.16
CA THR A 95 -15.82 5.02 -15.35
C THR A 95 -15.77 6.31 -16.15
N ARG A 96 -14.62 7.01 -16.17
CA ARG A 96 -14.42 8.32 -16.80
C ARG A 96 -13.11 8.35 -17.60
N THR A 97 -12.78 7.25 -18.30
CA THR A 97 -11.47 7.09 -18.98
C THR A 97 -11.10 8.26 -19.89
N SER A 98 -12.02 8.72 -20.76
CA SER A 98 -11.75 9.82 -21.71
C SER A 98 -11.48 11.14 -21.00
N ASP A 99 -12.33 11.50 -20.04
CA ASP A 99 -12.23 12.76 -19.31
C ASP A 99 -10.97 12.77 -18.43
N PHE A 100 -10.67 11.63 -17.81
CA PHE A 100 -9.48 11.50 -16.97
C PHE A 100 -8.20 11.54 -17.82
N LEU A 101 -8.19 10.92 -19.00
CA LEU A 101 -7.07 11.01 -19.94
C LEU A 101 -6.82 12.46 -20.41
N ALA A 102 -7.89 13.22 -20.64
CA ALA A 102 -7.80 14.64 -21.01
C ALA A 102 -7.18 15.49 -19.89
N GLU A 103 -7.57 15.26 -18.64
CA GLU A 103 -7.01 15.94 -17.46
C GLU A 103 -5.52 15.57 -17.23
N LEU A 104 -5.16 14.33 -17.54
CA LEU A 104 -3.77 13.86 -17.48
C LEU A 104 -2.87 14.52 -18.54
N GLN A 105 -3.43 15.07 -19.62
CA GLN A 105 -2.71 15.67 -20.75
C GLN A 105 -1.69 14.70 -21.37
N SER A 106 -2.15 13.50 -21.71
CA SER A 106 -1.34 12.46 -22.37
C SER A 106 -1.00 12.83 -23.82
N TYR A 107 0.25 12.61 -24.25
CA TYR A 107 0.68 12.76 -25.66
C TYR A 107 0.45 11.50 -26.50
N VAL A 108 -0.07 10.43 -25.90
CA VAL A 108 -0.36 9.17 -26.57
C VAL A 108 -1.69 9.31 -27.30
N ARG A 109 -1.85 8.60 -28.43
CA ARG A 109 -3.14 8.52 -29.13
C ARG A 109 -4.23 8.07 -28.16
N ASP A 110 -5.41 8.69 -28.22
CA ASP A 110 -6.49 8.45 -27.25
C ASP A 110 -6.83 6.96 -27.09
N GLU A 111 -6.75 6.18 -28.18
CA GLU A 111 -7.01 4.74 -28.14
C GLU A 111 -5.99 3.99 -27.27
N ASP A 112 -4.71 4.25 -27.47
CA ASP A 112 -3.61 3.61 -26.74
C ASP A 112 -3.56 4.12 -25.28
N GLY A 113 -3.79 5.44 -25.09
CA GLY A 113 -3.85 6.08 -23.79
C GLY A 113 -4.97 5.51 -22.92
N ALA A 114 -6.14 5.26 -23.50
CA ALA A 114 -7.27 4.64 -22.81
C ALA A 114 -6.96 3.20 -22.36
N VAL A 115 -6.24 2.42 -23.17
CA VAL A 115 -5.81 1.06 -22.80
C VAL A 115 -4.81 1.12 -21.63
N ILE A 116 -3.78 1.96 -21.73
CA ILE A 116 -2.79 2.14 -20.65
C ILE A 116 -3.47 2.58 -19.36
N LEU A 117 -4.40 3.54 -19.45
CA LEU A 117 -5.12 4.05 -18.29
C LEU A 117 -6.02 2.98 -17.64
N LYS A 118 -6.65 2.10 -18.41
CA LYS A 118 -7.40 0.96 -17.88
C LYS A 118 -6.48 -0.09 -17.24
N MET A 119 -5.26 -0.27 -17.74
CA MET A 119 -4.26 -1.12 -17.09
C MET A 119 -3.80 -0.53 -15.75
N VAL A 120 -3.57 0.80 -15.70
CA VAL A 120 -3.32 1.53 -14.44
C VAL A 120 -4.50 1.35 -13.48
N GLY A 121 -5.75 1.49 -13.96
CA GLY A 121 -6.95 1.26 -13.17
C GLY A 121 -7.05 -0.16 -12.62
N GLY A 122 -6.73 -1.17 -13.43
CA GLY A 122 -6.74 -2.58 -13.02
C GLY A 122 -5.71 -2.86 -11.91
N LEU A 123 -4.49 -2.36 -12.08
CA LEU A 123 -3.46 -2.43 -11.03
C LEU A 123 -3.84 -1.61 -9.80
N GLY A 124 -4.47 -0.44 -9.96
CA GLY A 124 -4.99 0.38 -8.87
C GLY A 124 -6.04 -0.35 -8.03
N THR A 125 -6.95 -1.10 -8.67
CA THR A 125 -7.91 -1.97 -7.97
C THR A 125 -7.19 -3.07 -7.19
N ALA A 126 -6.17 -3.70 -7.77
CA ALA A 126 -5.39 -4.71 -7.06
C ALA A 126 -4.64 -4.11 -5.86
N ILE A 127 -4.02 -2.94 -6.03
CA ILE A 127 -3.36 -2.18 -4.97
C ILE A 127 -4.34 -1.85 -3.85
N PHE A 128 -5.53 -1.34 -4.16
CA PHE A 128 -6.57 -1.03 -3.18
C PHE A 128 -6.88 -2.23 -2.28
N VAL A 129 -7.17 -3.39 -2.88
CA VAL A 129 -7.48 -4.62 -2.12
C VAL A 129 -6.27 -5.07 -1.29
N LEU A 130 -5.07 -5.02 -1.87
CA LEU A 130 -3.84 -5.44 -1.20
C LEU A 130 -3.42 -4.50 -0.07
N GLU A 131 -3.63 -3.18 -0.17
CA GLU A 131 -3.34 -2.24 0.92
C GLU A 131 -4.25 -2.52 2.14
N TRP A 132 -5.54 -2.78 1.91
CA TRP A 132 -6.46 -3.22 2.98
C TRP A 132 -6.04 -4.56 3.58
N ALA A 133 -5.64 -5.52 2.75
CA ALA A 133 -5.14 -6.81 3.23
C ALA A 133 -3.85 -6.64 4.07
N ALA A 134 -2.90 -5.79 3.63
CA ALA A 134 -1.67 -5.50 4.34
C ALA A 134 -1.93 -4.84 5.70
N LEU A 135 -2.88 -3.90 5.77
CA LEU A 135 -3.30 -3.27 7.03
C LEU A 135 -3.93 -4.29 7.99
N ALA A 136 -4.82 -5.15 7.51
CA ALA A 136 -5.43 -6.20 8.32
C ALA A 136 -4.38 -7.21 8.84
N LEU A 137 -3.44 -7.60 7.99
CA LEU A 137 -2.34 -8.49 8.36
C LEU A 137 -1.38 -7.83 9.37
N ALA A 138 -1.07 -6.54 9.21
CA ALA A 138 -0.25 -5.78 10.15
C ALA A 138 -0.92 -5.72 11.53
N PHE A 139 -2.23 -5.46 11.57
CA PHE A 139 -3.00 -5.46 12.81
C PHE A 139 -3.01 -6.83 13.48
N SER A 140 -3.24 -7.91 12.72
CA SER A 140 -3.18 -9.29 13.25
C SER A 140 -1.82 -9.63 13.84
N LEU A 141 -0.74 -9.22 13.17
CA LEU A 141 0.63 -9.46 13.65
C LEU A 141 0.94 -8.71 14.94
N ARG A 142 0.35 -7.52 15.11
CA ARG A 142 0.53 -6.70 16.30
C ARG A 142 -0.23 -7.28 17.50
N LEU A 143 -1.47 -7.71 17.29
CA LEU A 143 -2.23 -8.42 18.32
C LEU A 143 -1.49 -9.68 18.80
N ASP A 144 -0.96 -10.48 17.87
CA ASP A 144 -0.15 -11.67 18.19
C ASP A 144 1.18 -11.33 18.90
N GLU A 145 1.67 -10.09 18.84
CA GLU A 145 2.88 -9.62 19.54
C GLU A 145 2.54 -9.11 20.94
N ASP A 146 1.47 -8.33 21.08
CA ASP A 146 0.97 -7.83 22.36
C ASP A 146 0.56 -9.01 23.29
N ASP A 147 -0.09 -10.06 22.76
CA ASP A 147 -0.46 -11.26 23.52
C ASP A 147 0.77 -12.05 24.04
N ASP A 148 1.84 -12.14 23.24
CA ASP A 148 3.08 -12.83 23.63
C ASP A 148 3.81 -12.07 24.76
N ASP A 149 3.81 -10.73 24.71
CA ASP A 149 4.44 -9.86 25.71
C ASP A 149 3.69 -9.91 27.06
N ASP A 150 2.35 -9.91 27.04
CA ASP A 150 1.52 -10.06 28.23
C ASP A 150 1.73 -11.43 28.91
N ASP A 151 1.82 -12.50 28.13
CA ASP A 151 2.13 -13.86 28.61
C ASP A 151 3.52 -13.95 29.26
N LEU A 152 4.51 -13.28 28.68
CA LEU A 152 5.88 -13.19 29.21
C LEU A 152 5.89 -12.39 30.52
N GLN A 153 5.18 -11.27 30.58
CA GLN A 153 5.07 -10.44 31.79
C GLN A 153 4.37 -11.20 32.92
N ALA A 154 3.31 -11.95 32.62
CA ALA A 154 2.61 -12.78 33.60
C ALA A 154 3.51 -13.89 34.16
N LYS A 155 4.30 -14.57 33.33
CA LYS A 155 5.28 -15.58 33.76
C LYS A 155 6.39 -14.99 34.61
N ASN A 156 6.90 -13.82 34.24
CA ASN A 156 7.91 -13.10 35.03
C ASN A 156 7.35 -12.71 36.40
N TRP A 157 6.12 -12.17 36.46
CA TRP A 157 5.46 -11.85 37.72
C TRP A 157 5.31 -13.09 38.63
N GLN A 158 4.90 -14.23 38.08
CA GLN A 158 4.83 -15.49 38.83
C GLN A 158 6.19 -15.94 39.35
N SER A 159 7.27 -15.75 38.58
CA SER A 159 8.64 -16.08 38.99
C SER A 159 9.16 -15.26 40.17
N TYR A 160 8.64 -14.04 40.40
CA TYR A 160 9.02 -13.21 41.55
C TYR A 160 8.20 -13.51 42.81
N HIS A 161 7.12 -14.29 42.70
CA HIS A 161 6.17 -14.59 43.78
C HIS A 161 6.23 -16.04 44.30
N VAL A 162 7.31 -16.76 44.00
CA VAL A 162 7.67 -18.08 44.56
C VAL A 162 8.99 -17.95 45.30
#